data_AF-A0A1Y2SAF5-F1
#
_entry.id   AF-A0A1Y2SAF5-F1
#
_cell.length_a   1.000
_cell.length_b   1.000
_cell.length_c   1.000
_cell.angle_alpha   90.00
_cell.angle_beta   90.00
_cell.angle_gamma   90.00
#
_symmetry.space_group_name_H-M   'P 1'
#
loop_
_entity.id
_entity.type
_entity.pdbx_description
1 polymer ?
#
loop_
_entity_poly.entity_id
_entity_poly.type
_entity_poly.pdbx_seq_one_letter_code
_entity_poly.pdbx_strand_id
1 'polypeptide(L)' 'MQTTNSITAQSRWVTYKQFSELSGICHRTAKYYVSVGKLKIKPKKKSSERVYIDWWAWNDC' A
#
# COMPACT_ATOMS: atom_id res chain seq x y z
N MET A 1 -3.12 -0.63 28.83
CA MET A 1 -3.19 -0.22 27.41
C MET A 1 -2.13 -1.03 26.67
N GLN A 2 -2.53 -1.93 25.77
CA GLN A 2 -1.56 -2.72 25.02
C GLN A 2 -0.92 -1.82 23.97
N THR A 3 0.29 -1.35 24.26
CA THR A 3 1.12 -0.59 23.32
C THR A 3 1.43 -1.49 22.14
N THR A 4 0.92 -1.09 20.98
CA THR A 4 0.98 -1.75 19.68
C THR A 4 2.35 -2.40 19.41
N ASN A 5 2.44 -3.71 19.64
CA ASN A 5 3.44 -4.55 18.99
C ASN A 5 3.29 -4.33 17.49
N SER A 6 4.24 -3.67 16.81
CA SER A 6 4.67 -3.96 15.41
C SER A 6 5.40 -2.79 14.72
N ILE A 7 6.59 -2.46 15.21
CA ILE A 7 7.70 -2.17 14.28
C ILE A 7 8.21 -3.53 13.75
N THR A 8 7.32 -4.38 13.25
CA THR A 8 7.70 -5.61 12.55
C THR A 8 7.93 -5.19 11.12
N ALA A 9 9.18 -5.24 10.67
CA ALA A 9 9.64 -5.13 9.29
C ALA A 9 8.52 -4.81 8.28
N GLN A 10 8.39 -3.54 7.87
CA GLN A 10 7.34 -3.13 6.93
C GLN A 10 7.36 -4.02 5.70
N SER A 11 6.32 -4.86 5.55
CA SER A 11 6.13 -5.71 4.39
C SER A 11 6.13 -4.85 3.13
N ARG A 12 6.97 -5.19 2.15
CA ARG A 12 7.02 -4.53 0.84
C ARG A 12 5.63 -4.36 0.24
N TRP A 13 4.76 -5.35 0.41
CA TRP A 13 3.41 -5.36 -0.14
C TRP A 13 2.40 -4.99 0.94
N VAL A 14 1.69 -3.88 0.75
CA VAL A 14 0.68 -3.37 1.68
C VAL A 14 -0.68 -3.24 1.01
N THR A 15 -1.76 -3.46 1.75
CA THR A 15 -3.12 -3.20 1.26
C THR A 15 -3.39 -1.69 1.15
N TYR A 16 -4.43 -1.28 0.43
CA TYR A 16 -4.85 0.13 0.42
C TYR A 16 -5.13 0.70 1.81
N LYS A 17 -5.67 -0.12 2.73
CA LYS A 17 -5.94 0.29 4.11
C LYS A 17 -4.63 0.62 4.84
N GLN A 18 -3.70 -0.33 4.84
CA GLN A 18 -2.38 -0.14 5.42
C GLN A 18 -1.64 1.03 4.77
N PHE A 19 -1.70 1.16 3.44
CA PHE A 19 -1.11 2.30 2.74
C PHE A 19 -1.69 3.63 3.21
N SER A 20 -3.03 3.71 3.37
CA SER A 20 -3.69 4.93 3.83
C SER A 20 -3.31 5.27 5.28
N GLU A 21 -3.21 4.26 6.14
CA GLU A 21 -2.80 4.40 7.54
C GLU A 21 -1.33 4.86 7.66
N LEU A 22 -0.45 4.37 6.79
CA LEU A 22 0.99 4.67 6.82
C LEU A 22 1.34 6.01 6.15
N SER A 23 0.67 6.35 5.04
CA SER A 23 1.00 7.56 4.24
C SER A 23 0.12 8.77 4.55
N GLY A 24 -1.00 8.58 5.25
CA GLY A 24 -2.03 9.61 5.41
C GLY A 24 -2.86 9.91 4.14
N ILE A 25 -2.54 9.26 3.01
CA ILE A 25 -3.29 9.43 1.76
C ILE A 25 -4.62 8.69 1.86
N CYS A 26 -5.73 9.35 1.54
CA CYS A 26 -7.04 8.71 1.60
C CYS A 26 -7.18 7.60 0.54
N HIS A 27 -8.00 6.60 0.85
CA HIS A 27 -8.25 5.44 -0.03
C HIS A 27 -8.60 5.81 -1.47
N ARG A 28 -9.40 6.88 -1.66
CA ARG A 28 -9.82 7.34 -3.00
C ARG A 28 -8.62 7.82 -3.81
N THR A 29 -7.76 8.63 -3.21
CA THR A 29 -6.54 9.13 -3.83
C THR A 29 -5.55 8.00 -4.11
N ALA A 30 -5.40 7.05 -3.18
CA ALA A 30 -4.55 5.88 -3.41
C ALA A 30 -5.01 5.06 -4.62
N LYS A 31 -6.32 4.81 -4.77
CA LYS A 31 -6.88 4.13 -5.96
C LYS A 31 -6.63 4.93 -7.24
N TYR A 32 -6.82 6.25 -7.19
CA TYR A 32 -6.52 7.11 -8.33
C TYR A 32 -5.04 7.02 -8.73
N TYR A 33 -4.11 7.10 -7.77
CA TYR A 33 -2.68 6.97 -8.04
C TYR A 33 -2.29 5.63 -8.64
N VAL A 34 -2.91 4.53 -8.21
CA VAL A 34 -2.73 3.23 -8.86
C VAL A 34 -3.23 3.28 -10.31
N SER A 35 -4.41 3.86 -10.56
CA SER A 35 -4.97 3.93 -11.91
C SER A 35 -4.15 4.76 -12.90
N VAL A 36 -3.49 5.82 -12.41
CA VAL A 36 -2.61 6.68 -13.23
C VAL A 36 -1.13 6.26 -13.20
N GLY A 37 -0.80 5.11 -12.59
CA GLY A 37 0.56 4.58 -12.54
C GLY A 37 1.52 5.29 -11.58
N LYS A 38 1.03 6.18 -10.71
CA LYS A 38 1.83 6.87 -9.68
C LYS A 38 2.21 5.95 -8.50
N LEU A 39 1.44 4.90 -8.25
CA LEU A 39 1.76 3.88 -7.26
C LEU A 39 2.03 2.55 -7.95
N LYS A 40 3.21 1.98 -7.69
CA LYS A 40 3.53 0.62 -8.13
C LYS A 40 2.71 -0.38 -7.31
N ILE A 41 2.16 -1.38 -7.97
CA ILE A 41 1.38 -2.45 -7.34
C ILE A 41 2.02 -3.81 -7.58
N LYS A 42 1.73 -4.76 -6.69
CA LYS A 42 2.07 -6.16 -6.91
C LYS A 42 1.42 -6.63 -8.22
N PRO A 43 2.18 -7.27 -9.13
CA PRO A 43 1.62 -7.85 -10.35
C PRO A 43 0.47 -8.78 -10.02
N LYS A 44 -0.65 -8.59 -10.72
CA LYS A 44 -1.85 -9.41 -10.59
C LYS A 44 -1.88 -10.45 -11.69
N LYS A 45 -2.20 -11.70 -11.36
CA LYS A 45 -2.44 -12.73 -12.39
C LYS A 45 -3.88 -12.66 -12.91
N LYS A 46 -4.83 -12.29 -12.04
CA LYS A 46 -6.25 -12.14 -12.36
C LYS A 46 -6.76 -10.75 -11.98
N SER A 47 -7.73 -10.24 -12.74
CA SER A 47 -8.34 -8.92 -12.50
C SER A 47 -9.05 -8.82 -11.14
N SER A 48 -9.59 -9.93 -10.62
CA SER A 48 -10.28 -10.00 -9.33
C SER A 48 -9.36 -10.08 -8.11
N GLU A 49 -8.05 -10.23 -8.30
CA GLU A 49 -7.12 -10.32 -7.17
C GLU A 49 -7.07 -9.01 -6.38
N ARG A 50 -6.88 -9.14 -5.07
CA ARG A 50 -6.65 -8.00 -4.18
C ARG A 50 -5.41 -7.23 -4.64
N VAL A 51 -5.56 -5.90 -4.70
CA VAL A 51 -4.44 -5.01 -5.03
C VAL A 51 -3.58 -4.81 -3.79
N TYR A 52 -2.27 -4.98 -3.96
CA TYR A 52 -1.26 -4.63 -2.98
C TYR A 52 -0.34 -3.57 -3.58
N ILE A 53 -0.06 -2.51 -2.81
CA ILE A 53 0.84 -1.43 -3.18
C ILE A 53 2.27 -1.80 -2.76
N ASP A 54 3.25 -1.44 -3.59
CA ASP A 54 4.67 -1.57 -3.27
C ASP A 54 5.09 -0.40 -2.35
N TRP A 55 5.19 -0.68 -1.06
CA TRP A 55 5.57 0.29 -0.04
C TRP A 55 7.04 0.69 -0.15
N TRP A 56 7.93 -0.23 -0.52
CA TRP A 56 9.35 0.10 -0.66
C TRP A 56 9.55 1.06 -1.82
N ALA A 57 8.94 0.77 -2.97
CA ALA A 57 9.01 1.67 -4.13
C ALA A 57 8.39 3.05 -3.88
N TRP A 58 7.50 3.20 -2.89
CA TRP A 58 6.97 4.50 -2.46
C TRP A 58 7.95 5.28 -1.57
N ASN A 59 8.75 4.59 -0.75
CA ASN A 59 9.72 5.23 0.16
C ASN A 59 11.12 5.38 -0.45
N ASP A 60 11.43 4.65 -1.53
CA ASP A 60 12.70 4.79 -2.27
C ASP A 60 12.73 6.05 -3.16
N CYS A 61 11.90 7.06 -2.88
CA CYS A 61 11.78 8.32 -3.62
C CYS A 61 12.41 9.50 -2.90
#